data_AF-A0A835WMU5-F1
#
_entry.id   AF-A0A835WMU5-F1
#
_cell.length_a   1.000
_cell.length_b   1.000
_cell.length_c   1.000
_cell.angle_alpha   90.00
_cell.angle_beta   90.00
_cell.angle_gamma   90.00
#
_symmetry.space_group_name_H-M   'P 1'
#
loop_
_entity.id
_entity.type
_entity.pdbx_description
1 polymer ?
#
loop_
_entity_poly.entity_id
_entity_poly.type
_entity_poly.pdbx_seq_one_letter_code
_entity_poly.pdbx_strand_id
1 'polypeptide(L)'
;MSEQLEEQVASGFVSYNYFTGHHKKYSRSARPTSLDKFLLTAQGYAYKKCVKHHSKQHSFLGFIDIDEFLVLTDPGITNVEQLLRPYSGFGGLAVHWQLVGSSNRTKRPDGPVTTSYTHCVKPEAMENRQFKVFANTAARPVMQNPHRPRLFAPQNLPFPYLVNEQRKRIRSGSEDNHPTHTKAAVMHYVIKSREVGHYLQ
;
A
#
# COMPACT_ATOMS: atom_id res chain seq x y z
N MET A 1 17.42 -4.26 -16.23
CA MET A 1 17.14 -3.69 -14.90
C MET A 1 17.91 -2.38 -14.84
N SER A 2 17.46 -1.33 -14.15
CA SER A 2 18.28 -0.10 -14.10
C SER A 2 19.55 -0.37 -13.28
N GLU A 3 20.67 0.22 -13.68
CA GLU A 3 21.98 0.10 -13.00
C GLU A 3 21.86 0.39 -11.49
N GLN A 4 21.07 1.41 -11.14
CA GLN A 4 20.76 1.75 -9.75
C GLN A 4 20.09 0.60 -8.97
N LEU A 5 19.18 -0.16 -9.58
CA LEU A 5 18.53 -1.28 -8.90
C LEU A 5 19.50 -2.47 -8.73
N GLU A 6 20.40 -2.68 -9.69
CA GLU A 6 21.46 -3.70 -9.59
C GLU A 6 22.41 -3.41 -8.42
N GLU A 7 22.83 -2.16 -8.25
CA GLU A 7 23.66 -1.74 -7.11
C GLU A 7 22.94 -1.97 -5.76
N GLN A 8 21.66 -1.62 -5.67
CA GLN A 8 20.87 -1.80 -4.44
C GLN A 8 20.62 -3.28 -4.14
N VAL A 9 20.52 -4.13 -5.16
CA VAL A 9 20.46 -5.58 -4.98
C VAL A 9 21.82 -6.12 -4.52
N ALA A 10 22.91 -5.68 -5.15
CA ALA A 10 24.27 -6.11 -4.82
C ALA A 10 24.67 -5.71 -3.40
N SER A 11 24.23 -4.55 -2.92
CA SER A 11 24.45 -4.09 -1.54
C SER A 11 23.63 -4.86 -0.49
N GLY A 12 22.64 -5.65 -0.92
CA GLY A 12 21.68 -6.32 -0.05
C GLY A 12 20.60 -5.40 0.52
N PHE A 13 20.56 -4.13 0.11
CA PHE A 13 19.50 -3.19 0.51
C PHE A 13 18.15 -3.59 -0.10
N VAL A 14 18.15 -4.06 -1.34
CA VAL A 14 16.98 -4.63 -2.02
C VAL A 14 17.15 -6.14 -2.16
N SER A 15 16.13 -6.89 -1.76
CA SER A 15 16.00 -8.28 -2.14
C SER A 15 14.75 -8.45 -3.00
N TYR A 16 14.84 -9.29 -4.02
CA TYR A 16 13.69 -9.71 -4.80
C TYR A 16 13.55 -11.23 -4.70
N ASN A 17 12.32 -11.71 -4.78
CA ASN A 17 12.02 -13.13 -4.81
C ASN A 17 11.15 -13.42 -6.03
N TYR A 18 11.66 -14.25 -6.93
CA TYR A 18 10.84 -14.78 -8.01
C TYR A 18 9.98 -15.92 -7.49
N PHE A 19 8.70 -15.87 -7.83
CA PHE A 19 7.78 -16.95 -7.52
C PHE A 19 7.15 -17.42 -8.82
N THR A 20 7.20 -18.73 -9.06
CA THR A 20 6.40 -19.39 -10.09
C THR A 20 5.02 -19.70 -9.50
N GLY A 21 4.03 -18.89 -9.86
CA GLY A 21 2.66 -19.05 -9.40
C GLY A 21 1.78 -19.73 -10.44
N HIS A 22 1.02 -20.75 -10.05
CA HIS A 22 -0.13 -21.21 -10.83
C HIS A 22 -1.31 -20.28 -10.54
N HIS A 23 -1.50 -19.23 -11.35
CA HIS A 23 -2.74 -18.45 -11.31
C HIS A 23 -3.91 -19.36 -11.74
N LYS A 24 -4.58 -20.00 -10.78
CA LYS A 24 -5.74 -20.84 -11.05
C LYS A 24 -7.00 -19.96 -11.08
N LYS A 25 -7.61 -19.83 -12.27
CA LYS A 25 -8.97 -19.28 -12.38
C LYS A 25 -9.93 -20.20 -11.62
N TYR A 26 -10.84 -19.59 -10.85
CA TYR A 26 -11.83 -20.34 -10.06
C TYR A 26 -12.77 -21.17 -10.93
N SER A 27 -13.11 -22.38 -10.45
CA SER A 27 -14.34 -23.06 -10.81
C SER A 27 -15.52 -22.40 -10.09
N ARG A 28 -16.63 -22.13 -10.81
CA ARG A 28 -17.87 -21.54 -10.27
C ARG A 28 -18.55 -22.37 -9.17
N SER A 29 -18.13 -23.62 -8.95
CA SER A 29 -18.78 -24.55 -8.01
C SER A 29 -18.40 -24.35 -6.53
N ALA A 30 -17.32 -23.62 -6.21
CA ALA A 30 -16.94 -23.31 -4.84
C ALA A 30 -17.41 -21.90 -4.42
N ARG A 31 -17.78 -21.72 -3.14
CA ARG A 31 -18.01 -20.39 -2.52
C ARG A 31 -16.82 -19.99 -1.62
N PRO A 32 -15.65 -19.68 -2.19
CA PRO A 32 -14.45 -19.32 -1.43
C PRO A 32 -14.62 -17.99 -0.68
N THR A 33 -13.92 -17.85 0.45
CA THR A 33 -13.84 -16.56 1.16
C THR A 33 -13.02 -15.53 0.36
N SER A 34 -13.13 -14.24 0.67
CA SER A 34 -12.29 -13.21 0.03
C SER A 34 -10.80 -13.46 0.22
N LEU A 35 -10.41 -14.04 1.36
CA LEU A 35 -9.02 -14.44 1.61
C LEU A 35 -8.57 -15.55 0.66
N ASP A 36 -9.39 -16.60 0.49
CA ASP A 36 -9.08 -17.71 -0.41
C ASP A 36 -8.97 -17.22 -1.86
N LYS A 37 -9.81 -16.26 -2.25
CA LYS A 37 -9.71 -15.63 -3.57
C LYS A 37 -8.39 -14.89 -3.74
N PHE A 38 -8.03 -14.06 -2.78
CA PHE A 38 -6.83 -13.23 -2.88
C PHE A 38 -5.54 -14.07 -2.85
N LEU A 39 -5.47 -15.09 -1.99
CA LEU A 39 -4.27 -15.94 -1.86
C LEU A 39 -3.95 -16.78 -3.11
N LEU A 40 -4.90 -16.93 -4.03
CA LEU A 40 -4.68 -17.59 -5.32
C LEU A 40 -4.16 -16.64 -6.41
N THR A 41 -4.15 -15.34 -6.15
CA THR A 41 -3.52 -14.36 -7.04
C THR A 41 -2.01 -14.33 -6.81
N ALA A 42 -1.25 -13.91 -7.81
CA ALA A 42 0.20 -13.72 -7.67
C ALA A 42 0.54 -12.72 -6.55
N GLN A 43 -0.22 -11.63 -6.44
CA GLN A 43 -0.04 -10.60 -5.41
C GLN A 43 -0.34 -11.14 -4.01
N GLY A 44 -1.47 -11.84 -3.81
CA GLY A 44 -1.80 -12.42 -2.51
C GLY A 44 -0.83 -13.52 -2.08
N TYR A 45 -0.32 -14.32 -3.03
CA TYR A 45 0.75 -15.28 -2.78
C TYR A 45 2.04 -14.58 -2.34
N ALA A 46 2.46 -13.53 -3.04
CA ALA A 46 3.64 -12.73 -2.68
C ALA A 46 3.49 -12.12 -1.28
N TYR A 47 2.33 -11.54 -0.96
CA TYR A 47 2.06 -10.97 0.37
C TYR A 47 2.10 -12.04 1.47
N LYS A 48 1.50 -13.21 1.24
CA LYS A 48 1.55 -14.35 2.18
C LYS A 48 2.99 -14.81 2.44
N LYS A 49 3.80 -14.92 1.40
CA LYS A 49 5.22 -15.30 1.51
C LYS A 49 6.03 -14.24 2.25
N CYS A 50 5.81 -12.96 1.95
CA CYS A 50 6.44 -11.84 2.64
C CYS A 50 6.18 -11.92 4.16
N VAL A 51 4.91 -12.03 4.58
CA VAL A 51 4.58 -12.19 6.00
C VAL A 51 5.26 -13.42 6.60
N LYS A 52 5.19 -14.57 5.92
CA LYS A 52 5.76 -15.83 6.43
C LYS A 52 7.27 -15.71 6.71
N HIS A 53 8.02 -15.08 5.82
CA HIS A 53 9.49 -15.04 5.90
C HIS A 53 10.01 -13.88 6.74
N HIS A 54 9.37 -12.72 6.70
CA HIS A 54 9.93 -11.48 7.23
C HIS A 54 9.26 -10.96 8.50
N SER A 55 8.06 -11.45 8.87
CA SER A 55 7.34 -10.93 10.04
C SER A 55 8.09 -11.05 11.37
N LYS A 56 9.03 -11.99 11.50
CA LYS A 56 9.86 -12.16 12.71
C LYS A 56 11.08 -11.23 12.76
N GLN A 57 11.45 -10.63 11.63
CA GLN A 57 12.66 -9.81 11.47
C GLN A 57 12.36 -8.30 11.48
N HIS A 58 11.10 -7.92 11.35
CA HIS A 58 10.67 -6.52 11.27
C HIS A 58 9.49 -6.25 12.20
N SER A 59 9.40 -5.02 12.70
CA SER A 59 8.26 -4.56 13.52
C SER A 59 7.04 -4.20 12.66
N PHE A 60 7.28 -3.79 11.42
CA PHE A 60 6.24 -3.43 10.46
C PHE A 60 6.53 -4.04 9.09
N LEU A 61 5.47 -4.36 8.34
CA LEU A 61 5.55 -4.71 6.93
C LEU A 61 4.64 -3.77 6.12
N GLY A 62 5.21 -3.11 5.10
CA GLY A 62 4.47 -2.29 4.15
C GLY A 62 3.96 -3.12 2.98
N PHE A 63 2.68 -2.98 2.64
CA PHE A 63 2.04 -3.60 1.49
C PHE A 63 1.65 -2.52 0.49
N ILE A 64 2.51 -2.28 -0.48
CA ILE A 64 2.36 -1.27 -1.55
C ILE A 64 2.57 -1.94 -2.92
N ASP A 65 2.00 -1.36 -3.97
CA ASP A 65 2.21 -1.82 -5.35
C ASP A 65 3.44 -1.14 -5.98
N ILE A 66 3.99 -1.74 -7.02
CA ILE A 66 5.27 -1.28 -7.63
C ILE A 66 5.14 0.07 -8.34
N ASP A 67 3.93 0.51 -8.67
CA ASP A 67 3.62 1.81 -9.28
C ASP A 67 3.03 2.82 -8.29
N GLU A 68 3.17 2.54 -6.99
CA GLU A 68 2.78 3.40 -5.88
C GLU A 68 4.01 3.87 -5.10
N PHE A 69 4.00 5.11 -4.62
CA PHE A 69 5.15 5.73 -3.97
C PHE A 69 4.75 6.32 -2.63
N LEU A 70 5.39 5.87 -1.55
CA LEU A 70 5.22 6.51 -0.24
C LEU A 70 5.95 7.85 -0.24
N VAL A 71 5.22 8.94 -0.01
CA VAL A 71 5.75 10.29 0.14
C VAL A 71 5.48 10.76 1.56
N LEU A 72 6.54 11.22 2.23
CA LEU A 72 6.46 11.87 3.54
C LEU A 72 6.15 13.34 3.29
N THR A 73 4.97 13.78 3.73
CA THR A 73 4.46 15.14 3.47
C THR A 73 4.75 16.09 4.63
N ASP A 74 4.92 15.56 5.83
CA ASP A 74 5.37 16.34 6.98
C ASP A 74 6.90 16.55 6.89
N PRO A 75 7.39 17.80 6.80
CA PRO A 75 8.83 18.09 6.71
C PRO A 75 9.61 17.67 7.96
N GLY A 76 8.94 17.45 9.09
CA GLY A 76 9.52 16.93 10.32
C GLY A 76 9.74 15.41 10.32
N ILE A 77 9.22 14.68 9.33
CA ILE A 77 9.36 13.23 9.19
C ILE A 77 10.32 12.94 8.04
N THR A 78 11.55 12.50 8.36
CA THR A 78 12.61 12.33 7.36
C THR A 78 12.77 10.90 6.85
N ASN A 79 12.13 9.93 7.50
CA ASN A 79 12.17 8.53 7.09
C ASN A 79 10.95 7.72 7.57
N VAL A 80 10.81 6.51 7.02
CA VAL A 80 9.68 5.61 7.31
C VAL A 80 9.66 5.16 8.77
N GLU A 81 10.80 5.03 9.44
CA GLU A 81 10.84 4.65 10.85
C GLU A 81 10.20 5.74 11.73
N GLN A 82 10.55 7.00 11.50
CA GLN A 82 9.94 8.15 12.19
C GLN A 82 8.43 8.23 11.94
N LEU A 83 7.98 7.90 10.72
CA LEU A 83 6.55 7.81 10.40
C LEU A 83 5.87 6.72 11.24
N LEU A 84 6.45 5.52 11.35
CA LEU A 84 5.77 4.35 11.91
C LEU A 84 5.90 4.23 13.44
N ARG A 85 6.97 4.74 14.04
CA ARG A 85 7.24 4.64 15.49
C ARG A 85 6.07 5.12 16.37
N PRO A 86 5.37 6.24 16.08
CA PRO A 86 4.22 6.70 16.85
C PRO A 86 2.98 5.79 16.81
N TYR A 87 3.00 4.74 15.97
CA TYR A 87 1.89 3.81 15.75
C TYR A 87 2.21 2.38 16.25
N SER A 88 3.32 2.17 16.96
CA SER A 88 3.76 0.84 17.46
C SER A 88 2.76 0.15 18.39
N GLY A 89 1.90 0.89 19.08
CA GLY A 89 0.81 0.34 19.91
C GLY A 89 -0.43 -0.12 19.14
N PHE A 90 -0.48 0.11 17.82
CA PHE A 90 -1.61 -0.21 16.95
C PHE A 90 -1.34 -1.42 16.06
N GLY A 91 -2.41 -2.00 15.51
CA GLY A 91 -2.37 -3.09 14.55
C GLY A 91 -1.70 -2.72 13.22
N GLY A 92 -1.61 -1.44 12.92
CA GLY A 92 -0.93 -0.91 11.75
C GLY A 92 -1.39 0.49 11.40
N LEU A 93 -0.63 1.13 10.52
CA LEU A 93 -0.96 2.42 9.92
C LEU A 93 -1.56 2.19 8.53
N ALA A 94 -2.73 2.77 8.30
CA ALA A 94 -3.32 2.93 6.98
C ALA A 94 -2.89 4.31 6.43
N VAL A 95 -2.11 4.30 5.36
CA VAL A 95 -1.69 5.51 4.65
C VAL A 95 -2.58 5.65 3.42
N HIS A 96 -3.45 6.67 3.45
CA HIS A 96 -4.33 6.95 2.32
C HIS A 96 -3.52 7.27 1.08
N TRP A 97 -3.98 6.77 -0.06
CA TRP A 97 -3.36 7.14 -1.31
C TRP A 97 -3.80 8.54 -1.76
N GLN A 98 -3.02 9.15 -2.63
CA GLN A 98 -3.41 10.36 -3.35
C GLN A 98 -3.30 10.02 -4.83
N LEU A 99 -4.44 10.02 -5.52
CA LEU A 99 -4.45 9.75 -6.95
C LEU A 99 -3.83 10.91 -7.71
N VAL A 100 -2.96 10.56 -8.65
CA VAL A 100 -2.32 11.50 -9.57
C VAL A 100 -2.84 11.23 -10.98
N GLY A 101 -3.41 12.27 -11.59
CA GLY A 101 -3.97 12.20 -12.93
C GLY A 101 -2.92 12.45 -14.03
N SER A 102 -3.40 12.60 -15.26
CA SER A 102 -2.55 12.81 -16.44
C SER A 102 -1.76 14.11 -16.42
N SER A 103 -2.02 15.03 -15.48
CA SER A 103 -1.38 16.35 -15.41
C SER A 103 -1.50 17.12 -16.72
N ASN A 104 -2.67 17.01 -17.35
CA ASN A 104 -3.00 17.56 -18.67
C ASN A 104 -2.10 17.07 -19.82
N ARG A 105 -1.34 15.99 -19.61
CA ARG A 105 -0.51 15.38 -20.66
C ARG A 105 -1.37 14.54 -21.60
N THR A 106 -1.23 14.81 -22.90
CA THR A 106 -1.88 14.02 -23.95
C THR A 106 -1.12 12.75 -24.28
N LYS A 107 0.22 12.79 -24.21
CA LYS A 107 1.11 11.65 -24.41
C LYS A 107 1.89 11.33 -23.13
N ARG A 108 2.33 10.08 -23.01
CA ARG A 108 3.24 9.67 -21.94
C ARG A 108 4.61 10.34 -22.17
N PRO A 109 5.13 11.12 -21.21
CA PRO A 109 6.47 11.69 -21.29
C PRO A 109 7.53 10.60 -21.03
N ASP A 110 8.74 10.83 -21.53
CA ASP A 110 9.89 9.92 -21.38
C ASP A 110 10.50 9.96 -19.96
N GLY A 111 10.08 10.91 -19.13
CA GLY A 111 10.60 11.10 -17.77
C GLY A 111 9.99 10.19 -16.69
N PRO A 112 10.55 10.22 -15.46
CA PRO A 112 9.99 9.51 -14.32
C PRO A 112 8.55 9.94 -14.01
N VAL A 113 7.69 9.00 -13.61
CA VAL A 113 6.28 9.29 -13.31
C VAL A 113 6.13 10.32 -12.19
N THR A 114 7.03 10.30 -11.20
CA THR A 114 6.99 11.15 -10.02
C THR A 114 7.24 12.63 -10.32
N THR A 115 8.01 12.92 -11.38
CA THR A 115 8.31 14.29 -11.82
C THR A 115 7.46 14.70 -13.01
N SER A 116 6.93 13.74 -13.76
CA SER A 116 6.16 13.98 -14.97
C SER A 116 4.68 14.26 -14.73
N TYR A 117 4.13 13.72 -13.65
CA TYR A 117 2.73 13.90 -13.26
C TYR A 117 2.65 14.51 -11.87
N THR A 118 2.08 15.70 -11.79
CA THR A 118 2.06 16.54 -10.58
C THR A 118 0.64 17.00 -10.20
N HIS A 119 -0.35 16.79 -11.06
CA HIS A 119 -1.74 17.17 -10.76
C HIS A 119 -2.47 16.03 -10.06
N CYS A 120 -2.76 16.27 -8.79
CA CYS A 120 -3.53 15.37 -7.94
C CYS A 120 -5.03 15.49 -8.21
N VAL A 121 -5.75 14.37 -8.10
CA VAL A 121 -7.22 14.37 -7.95
C VAL A 121 -7.56 15.11 -6.65
N LYS A 122 -8.66 15.87 -6.65
CA LYS A 122 -9.09 16.66 -5.48
C LYS A 122 -9.07 15.82 -4.18
N PRO A 123 -8.52 16.32 -3.06
CA PRO A 123 -8.37 15.55 -1.83
C PRO A 123 -9.69 14.93 -1.32
N GLU A 124 -10.82 15.61 -1.54
CA GLU A 124 -12.15 15.20 -1.06
C GLU A 124 -12.78 14.08 -1.90
N ALA A 125 -12.18 13.75 -3.04
CA ALA A 125 -12.67 12.73 -3.95
C ALA A 125 -12.76 11.36 -3.23
N MET A 126 -13.87 10.65 -3.44
CA MET A 126 -14.11 9.36 -2.77
C MET A 126 -13.04 8.32 -3.14
N GLU A 127 -12.48 8.46 -4.33
CA GLU A 127 -11.40 7.64 -4.85
C GLU A 127 -10.19 7.68 -3.91
N ASN A 128 -9.86 8.84 -3.30
CA ASN A 128 -8.73 8.99 -2.37
C ASN A 128 -8.95 8.32 -0.98
N ARG A 129 -10.12 7.70 -0.73
CA ARG A 129 -10.40 7.02 0.54
C ARG A 129 -9.79 5.61 0.65
N GLN A 130 -9.24 5.07 -0.43
CA GLN A 130 -8.43 3.85 -0.34
C GLN A 130 -7.05 4.16 0.25
N PHE A 131 -6.41 3.12 0.76
CA PHE A 131 -5.15 3.24 1.47
C PHE A 131 -4.31 1.99 1.25
N LYS A 132 -3.02 2.12 1.53
CA LYS A 132 -2.11 0.99 1.70
C LYS A 132 -1.73 0.85 3.16
N VAL A 133 -1.30 -0.36 3.52
CA VAL A 133 -1.16 -0.74 4.92
C VAL A 133 0.28 -1.00 5.27
N PHE A 134 0.70 -0.38 6.36
CA PHE A 134 1.93 -0.67 7.07
C PHE A 134 1.54 -1.41 8.36
N ALA A 135 1.49 -2.74 8.26
CA ALA A 135 0.95 -3.59 9.31
C ALA A 135 2.01 -3.85 10.38
N ASN A 136 1.62 -3.73 11.64
CA ASN A 136 2.46 -4.14 12.75
C ASN A 136 2.53 -5.67 12.80
N THR A 137 3.73 -6.24 12.78
CA THR A 137 3.93 -7.70 12.76
C THR A 137 3.47 -8.37 14.04
N ALA A 138 3.45 -7.66 15.17
CA ALA A 138 2.85 -8.12 16.42
C ALA A 138 1.36 -8.43 16.24
N ALA A 139 0.66 -7.78 15.32
CA ALA A 139 -0.74 -8.04 14.99
C ALA A 139 -0.96 -9.20 14.01
N ARG A 140 0.11 -9.95 13.67
CA ARG A 140 0.11 -11.14 12.80
C ARG A 140 -0.77 -10.96 11.55
N PRO A 141 -0.46 -9.98 10.69
CA PRO A 141 -1.34 -9.60 9.60
C PRO A 141 -1.50 -10.70 8.56
N VAL A 142 -2.74 -10.91 8.11
CA VAL A 142 -3.07 -11.77 6.96
C VAL A 142 -3.84 -10.93 5.95
N MET A 143 -3.18 -10.55 4.85
CA MET A 143 -3.79 -9.74 3.80
C MET A 143 -4.96 -10.49 3.13
N GLN A 144 -6.16 -9.88 3.14
CA GLN A 144 -7.37 -10.43 2.51
C GLN A 144 -7.64 -9.84 1.12
N ASN A 145 -7.04 -8.69 0.85
CA ASN A 145 -6.97 -7.99 -0.43
C ASN A 145 -5.77 -7.02 -0.38
N PRO A 146 -5.46 -6.27 -1.44
CA PRO A 146 -4.30 -5.37 -1.47
C PRO A 146 -4.32 -4.25 -0.40
N HIS A 147 -5.49 -3.91 0.12
CA HIS A 147 -5.68 -2.76 1.01
C HIS A 147 -6.00 -3.14 2.45
N ARG A 148 -6.38 -4.40 2.74
CA ARG A 148 -6.91 -4.77 4.06
C ARG A 148 -6.36 -6.11 4.57
N PRO A 149 -5.66 -6.10 5.72
CA PRO A 149 -5.38 -7.30 6.48
C PRO A 149 -6.53 -7.68 7.40
N ARG A 150 -6.62 -8.97 7.67
CA ARG A 150 -7.13 -9.51 8.93
C ARG A 150 -6.00 -9.49 9.94
N LEU A 151 -6.24 -8.90 11.11
CA LEU A 151 -5.27 -8.83 12.20
C LEU A 151 -5.62 -9.87 13.27
N PHE A 152 -4.59 -10.55 13.77
CA PHE A 152 -4.69 -11.54 14.84
C PHE A 152 -3.81 -11.08 16.00
N ALA A 153 -4.43 -10.42 16.97
CA ALA A 153 -3.72 -9.83 18.09
C ALA A 153 -3.28 -10.88 19.13
N PRO A 154 -2.04 -10.83 19.63
CA PRO A 154 -1.71 -11.37 20.95
C PRO A 154 -2.29 -10.45 22.05
N GLN A 155 -2.28 -10.94 23.29
CA GLN A 155 -2.78 -10.20 24.46
C GLN A 155 -2.06 -8.86 24.72
N ASN A 156 -0.86 -8.67 24.17
CA ASN A 156 0.03 -7.53 24.51
C ASN A 156 0.03 -6.38 23.49
N LEU A 157 -0.88 -6.37 22.51
CA LEU A 157 -1.02 -5.23 21.60
C LEU A 157 -2.25 -4.40 22.01
N PRO A 158 -2.08 -3.15 22.51
CA PRO A 158 -3.18 -2.38 23.10
C PRO A 158 -4.33 -2.11 22.12
N PHE A 159 -4.00 -1.80 20.86
CA PHE A 159 -4.98 -1.38 19.86
C PHE A 159 -4.88 -2.24 18.60
N PRO A 160 -5.42 -3.47 18.58
CA PRO A 160 -5.21 -4.43 17.49
C PRO A 160 -6.08 -4.16 16.24
N TYR A 161 -6.12 -2.91 15.81
CA TYR A 161 -6.84 -2.45 14.63
C TYR A 161 -5.99 -1.43 13.87
N LEU A 162 -6.31 -1.25 12.60
CA LEU A 162 -5.69 -0.21 11.79
C LEU A 162 -6.17 1.18 12.22
N VAL A 163 -5.27 2.14 12.13
CA VAL A 163 -5.58 3.56 12.28
C VAL A 163 -5.05 4.36 11.11
N ASN A 164 -5.64 5.53 10.85
CA ASN A 164 -5.07 6.52 9.93
C ASN A 164 -3.97 7.35 10.64
N GLU A 165 -3.43 8.34 9.93
CA GLU A 165 -2.35 9.19 10.45
C GLU A 165 -2.77 10.06 11.67
N GLN A 166 -4.06 10.31 11.89
CA GLN A 166 -4.61 10.93 13.11
C GLN A 166 -4.90 9.94 14.25
N ARG A 167 -4.49 8.67 14.11
CA ARG A 167 -4.83 7.57 15.04
C ARG A 167 -6.33 7.27 15.11
N LYS A 168 -7.14 7.72 14.15
CA LYS A 168 -8.55 7.33 14.04
C LYS A 168 -8.64 5.91 13.50
N ARG A 169 -9.45 5.06 14.13
CA ARG A 169 -9.62 3.66 13.74
C ARG A 169 -10.27 3.55 12.36
N ILE A 170 -9.68 2.74 11.49
CA ILE A 170 -10.27 2.40 10.19
C ILE A 170 -11.42 1.40 10.41
N ARG A 171 -12.64 1.81 10.09
CA ARG A 171 -13.84 0.96 10.08
C ARG A 171 -14.37 0.86 8.65
N SER A 172 -14.85 -0.32 8.26
CA SER A 172 -15.50 -0.48 6.94
C SER A 172 -16.77 0.36 6.89
N GLY A 173 -16.96 1.12 5.81
CA GLY A 173 -18.15 1.97 5.62
C GLY A 173 -18.25 3.17 6.57
N SER A 174 -17.19 3.52 7.30
CA SER A 174 -17.20 4.70 8.17
C SER A 174 -16.97 5.96 7.36
N GLU A 175 -17.85 6.95 7.57
CA GLU A 175 -17.73 8.29 6.99
C GLU A 175 -16.49 9.02 7.48
N ASP A 176 -15.98 8.71 8.68
CA ASP A 176 -14.78 9.36 9.24
C ASP A 176 -13.46 8.96 8.57
N ASN A 177 -13.48 8.08 7.58
CA ASN A 177 -12.29 7.62 6.86
C ASN A 177 -11.93 8.54 5.69
N HIS A 178 -11.59 9.79 6.00
CA HIS A 178 -11.12 10.77 5.04
C HIS A 178 -9.59 10.89 5.04
N PRO A 179 -8.95 11.01 3.86
CA PRO A 179 -7.53 11.34 3.77
C PRO A 179 -7.28 12.76 4.29
N THR A 180 -6.13 12.98 4.93
CA THR A 180 -5.62 14.33 5.21
C THR A 180 -4.25 14.58 4.61
N HIS A 181 -3.47 13.51 4.41
CA HIS A 181 -2.14 13.52 3.82
C HIS A 181 -1.18 14.49 4.51
N THR A 182 -1.36 14.73 5.82
CA THR A 182 -0.54 15.68 6.57
C THR A 182 0.80 15.12 6.97
N LYS A 183 0.90 13.79 7.15
CA LYS A 183 2.15 13.09 7.50
C LYS A 183 2.73 12.31 6.33
N ALA A 184 1.88 11.57 5.63
CA ALA A 184 2.28 10.81 4.47
C ALA A 184 1.12 10.54 3.51
N ALA A 185 1.45 10.31 2.25
CA ALA A 185 0.54 9.84 1.22
C ALA A 185 1.18 8.71 0.43
N VAL A 186 0.35 7.79 -0.08
CA VAL A 186 0.78 6.85 -1.12
C VAL A 186 0.37 7.43 -2.48
N MET A 187 1.31 7.97 -3.23
CA MET A 187 1.03 8.55 -4.53
C MET A 187 0.74 7.43 -5.54
N HIS A 188 -0.46 7.41 -6.12
CA HIS A 188 -0.85 6.41 -7.10
C HIS A 188 -1.15 7.06 -8.46
N TYR A 189 -0.30 6.74 -9.44
CA TYR A 189 -0.30 7.34 -10.77
C TYR A 189 -1.22 6.57 -11.71
N VAL A 190 -2.52 6.83 -11.59
CA VAL A 190 -3.59 6.05 -12.24
C VAL A 190 -3.73 6.29 -13.75
N ILE A 191 -3.52 7.52 -14.21
CA ILE A 191 -3.70 7.88 -15.64
C ILE A 191 -2.39 8.43 -16.19
N LYS A 192 -1.81 7.69 -17.15
CA LYS A 192 -0.51 8.00 -17.76
C LYS A 192 -0.62 8.63 -19.16
N SER A 193 -1.83 9.03 -19.58
CA SER A 193 -2.13 9.93 -20.72
C SER A 193 -3.64 10.22 -20.83
N ARG A 194 -4.05 11.34 -21.45
CA ARG A 194 -5.48 11.61 -21.79
C ARG A 194 -6.07 10.63 -22.80
N GLU A 195 -5.26 10.06 -23.71
CA GLU A 195 -5.69 8.98 -24.62
C GLU A 195 -6.15 7.72 -23.87
N VAL A 196 -5.74 7.55 -22.61
CA VAL A 196 -6.07 6.39 -21.76
C VAL A 196 -7.12 6.74 -20.69
N GLY A 197 -7.49 8.01 -20.49
CA GLY A 197 -8.30 8.42 -19.34
C GLY A 197 -9.29 9.55 -19.64
N HIS A 198 -10.55 9.19 -19.91
CA HIS A 198 -11.68 10.13 -20.01
C HIS A 198 -12.36 10.46 -18.66
N TYR A 199 -11.93 9.86 -17.54
CA TYR A 199 -12.79 9.77 -16.34
C TYR A 199 -12.36 10.56 -15.10
N LEU A 200 -11.20 11.22 -15.08
CA LEU A 200 -10.73 11.97 -13.90
C LEU A 200 -10.15 13.33 -14.30
N GLN A 201 -11.03 14.27 -14.69
CA GLN A 201 -10.69 15.69 -14.89
C GLN A 201 -10.97 16.50 -13.63
#